data_AF-A0ABD3EX56-F1
#
_entry.id   AF-A0ABD3EX56-F1
#
_cell.length_a   1.000
_cell.length_b   1.000
_cell.length_c   1.000
_cell.angle_alpha   90.00
_cell.angle_beta   90.00
_cell.angle_gamma   90.00
#
_symmetry.space_group_name_H-M   'P 1'
#
loop_
_entity.id
_entity.type
_entity.pdbx_description
1 polymer ?
#
loop_
_entity_poly.entity_id
_entity_poly.type
_entity_poly.pdbx_seq_one_letter_code
_entity_poly.pdbx_strand_id
1 'polypeptide(L)'
;MIEFPIDTELPRETVTMLHATRDWAIQTLLDVQTQSATGTSKSLQQMQAKLFVSAPCRPADVQMELRHSLLAALHAVEEDSDVVSQVLEACATSLEADEQFLQFAETVLTGKAETLTLGSSFLQRLFDRRRRLFDALTLESRVRVWANHLPSWRLQVQTWALETQRAPFKPIRAVLPEGWMDSDSQVDVVTIAATCRRYAHLYVTLIDWCRCNVDLLSSCRSMELVSVLSRSTRPENAGRLFNRQLLSQVELMNRSNGQRERAFDFLGRNLERLQSSRSASDIAWQYEWIGVLEQPQMLHEALEIVFSIEAASDKDQPVVCSAAQFLGWFYSFTSSESADEIALVFVTMSSELRGLDVGAGARWLRRSRADFGALTILRLCLVWFWLLKGIETELSTSKRQTIAATTDALESVEYIFRRFTPPRAKRPFQVEFVTQLVVELEWRATNARATTKDVFLEGIEPLCAWLDKVVRLMQLEEQTAQQKDSRNGHRSSVNDVQHLAERLQRWSR
;
A
#
# COMPACT_ATOMS: atom_id res chain seq x y z
N MET A 1 -27.80 55.67 40.23
CA MET A 1 -27.51 54.77 39.10
C MET A 1 -28.67 53.81 39.01
N ILE A 2 -29.46 53.90 37.94
CA ILE A 2 -30.48 52.89 37.63
C ILE A 2 -29.81 52.01 36.58
N GLU A 3 -29.39 50.81 37.00
CA GLU A 3 -28.87 49.80 36.08
C GLU A 3 -30.04 49.28 35.24
N PHE A 4 -29.97 49.53 33.93
CA PHE A 4 -30.79 48.81 32.97
C PHE A 4 -30.15 47.43 32.78
N PRO A 5 -30.87 46.33 33.07
CA PRO A 5 -30.37 45.01 32.73
C PRO A 5 -30.49 44.89 31.21
N ILE A 6 -29.36 44.98 30.51
CA ILE A 6 -29.30 44.54 29.12
C ILE A 6 -29.21 43.02 29.18
N ASP A 7 -30.36 42.37 29.08
CA ASP A 7 -30.47 40.94 28.86
C ASP A 7 -29.68 40.61 27.58
N THR A 8 -28.56 39.90 27.72
CA THR A 8 -27.62 39.62 26.62
C THR A 8 -28.11 38.53 25.66
N GLU A 9 -29.32 38.03 25.85
CA GLU A 9 -29.96 37.09 24.94
C GLU A 9 -31.30 37.65 24.49
N LEU A 10 -31.28 38.33 23.34
CA LEU A 10 -32.51 38.68 22.63
C LEU A 10 -33.31 37.37 22.41
N PRO A 11 -34.61 37.34 22.76
CA PRO A 11 -35.44 36.16 22.53
C PRO A 11 -35.32 35.72 21.09
N ARG A 12 -35.24 34.40 20.85
CA ARG A 12 -35.06 33.83 19.50
C ARG A 12 -35.97 34.48 18.47
N GLU A 13 -37.24 34.67 18.80
CA GLU A 13 -38.24 35.34 17.94
C GLU A 13 -37.88 36.78 17.57
N THR A 14 -37.24 37.52 18.48
CA THR A 14 -36.76 38.90 18.23
C THR A 14 -35.57 38.90 17.29
N VAL A 15 -34.67 37.93 17.45
CA VAL A 15 -33.54 37.72 16.53
C VAL A 15 -34.04 37.30 15.15
N THR A 16 -34.98 36.35 15.06
CA THR A 16 -35.58 35.95 13.78
C THR A 16 -36.32 37.11 13.12
N MET A 17 -37.03 37.93 13.91
CA MET A 17 -37.71 39.13 13.39
C MET A 17 -36.70 40.16 12.88
N LEU A 18 -35.60 40.40 13.58
CA LEU A 18 -34.55 41.33 13.14
C LEU A 18 -33.87 40.85 11.86
N HIS A 19 -33.59 39.56 11.74
CA HIS A 19 -33.07 38.96 10.50
C HIS A 19 -34.09 39.05 9.37
N ALA A 20 -35.36 38.69 9.61
CA ALA A 20 -36.41 38.82 8.61
C ALA A 20 -36.65 40.27 8.17
N THR A 21 -36.51 41.24 9.09
CA THR A 21 -36.66 42.67 8.79
C THR A 21 -35.45 43.21 8.03
N ARG A 22 -34.24 42.75 8.37
CA ARG A 22 -33.02 43.02 7.60
C ARG A 22 -33.12 42.46 6.19
N ASP A 23 -33.54 41.20 6.06
CA ASP A 23 -33.64 40.51 4.78
C ASP A 23 -34.75 41.16 3.92
N TRP A 24 -35.89 41.50 4.52
CA TRP A 24 -36.93 42.29 3.86
C TRP A 24 -36.42 43.66 3.40
N ALA A 25 -35.64 44.37 4.22
CA ALA A 25 -35.07 45.66 3.85
C ALA A 25 -34.06 45.54 2.71
N ILE A 26 -33.24 44.48 2.71
CA ILE A 26 -32.29 44.16 1.63
C ILE A 26 -33.07 43.81 0.34
N GLN A 27 -34.10 42.97 0.43
CA GLN A 27 -34.96 42.59 -0.69
C GLN A 27 -35.64 43.82 -1.29
N THR A 28 -36.19 44.69 -0.44
CA THR A 28 -36.87 45.92 -0.86
C THR A 28 -35.90 46.90 -1.52
N LEU A 29 -34.65 47.01 -1.03
CA LEU A 29 -33.62 47.85 -1.63
C LEU A 29 -33.12 47.30 -2.98
N LEU A 30 -33.10 45.98 -3.15
CA LEU A 30 -32.76 45.30 -4.41
C LEU A 30 -33.91 45.36 -5.43
N ASP A 31 -35.17 45.22 -4.99
CA ASP A 31 -36.34 45.30 -5.86
C ASP A 31 -36.55 46.73 -6.40
N VAL A 32 -36.27 47.76 -5.60
CA VAL A 32 -36.27 49.17 -6.05
C VAL A 32 -35.18 49.42 -7.12
N GLN A 33 -34.13 48.59 -7.17
CA GLN A 33 -33.07 48.66 -8.19
C GLN A 33 -33.58 48.25 -9.58
N THR A 34 -34.58 47.37 -9.67
CA THR A 34 -35.19 46.95 -10.94
C THR A 34 -36.25 47.92 -11.48
N GLN A 35 -36.81 48.78 -10.62
CA GLN A 35 -37.86 49.76 -10.98
C GLN A 35 -37.33 51.19 -11.22
N SER A 36 -36.01 51.37 -11.39
CA SER A 36 -35.37 52.67 -11.63
C SER A 36 -35.62 53.22 -13.05
N ALA A 37 -36.89 53.39 -13.41
CA ALA A 37 -37.32 54.29 -14.45
C ALA A 37 -38.71 54.83 -14.08
N THR A 38 -38.69 55.95 -13.34
CA THR A 38 -39.79 56.89 -13.02
C THR A 38 -40.35 56.83 -11.58
N GLY A 39 -39.92 57.80 -10.76
CA GLY A 39 -40.71 58.26 -9.60
C GLY A 39 -40.09 58.20 -8.20
N THR A 40 -38.78 57.99 -8.03
CA THR A 40 -38.17 57.98 -6.67
C THR A 40 -37.71 59.36 -6.19
N SER A 41 -37.91 59.65 -4.90
CA SER A 41 -37.60 60.96 -4.30
C SER A 41 -36.08 61.20 -4.18
N LYS A 42 -35.66 62.46 -4.34
CA LYS A 42 -34.23 62.87 -4.32
C LYS A 42 -33.48 62.50 -3.04
N SER A 43 -34.17 62.44 -1.90
CA SER A 43 -33.61 62.02 -0.62
C SER A 43 -33.28 60.53 -0.57
N LEU A 44 -34.09 59.69 -1.23
CA LEU A 44 -33.86 58.25 -1.35
C LEU A 44 -32.66 57.95 -2.27
N GLN A 45 -32.52 58.69 -3.37
CA GLN A 45 -31.35 58.60 -4.26
C GLN A 45 -30.05 59.04 -3.57
N GLN A 46 -30.09 60.08 -2.73
CA GLN A 46 -28.92 60.52 -1.96
C GLN A 46 -28.53 59.53 -0.84
N MET A 47 -29.50 58.84 -0.25
CA MET A 47 -29.25 57.79 0.75
C MET A 47 -28.64 56.55 0.10
N GLN A 48 -29.15 56.16 -1.08
CA GLN A 48 -28.55 55.12 -1.93
C GLN A 48 -27.10 55.48 -2.31
N ALA A 49 -26.87 56.69 -2.83
CA ALA A 49 -25.54 57.12 -3.22
C ALA A 49 -24.57 57.13 -2.02
N LYS A 50 -24.99 57.52 -0.82
CA LYS A 50 -24.11 57.49 0.36
C LYS A 50 -23.84 56.08 0.89
N LEU A 51 -24.86 55.23 1.00
CA LEU A 51 -24.72 53.86 1.52
C LEU A 51 -23.85 52.98 0.60
N PHE A 52 -24.02 53.10 -0.72
CA PHE A 52 -23.26 52.30 -1.70
C PHE A 52 -21.87 52.85 -2.02
N VAL A 53 -21.58 54.12 -1.71
CA VAL A 53 -20.23 54.70 -1.82
C VAL A 53 -19.37 54.35 -0.60
N SER A 54 -19.96 54.19 0.59
CA SER A 54 -19.21 53.85 1.82
C SER A 54 -18.92 52.36 2.02
N ALA A 55 -19.65 51.48 1.34
CA ALA A 55 -19.40 50.04 1.35
C ALA A 55 -19.85 49.44 0.00
N PRO A 56 -18.99 49.45 -1.03
CA PRO A 56 -19.27 48.66 -2.22
C PRO A 56 -19.21 47.20 -1.78
N CYS A 57 -20.35 46.59 -1.50
CA CYS A 57 -20.46 45.13 -1.40
C CYS A 57 -20.04 44.59 -2.76
N ARG A 58 -18.75 44.28 -2.92
CA ARG A 58 -18.30 43.63 -4.14
C ARG A 58 -19.03 42.28 -4.16
N PRO A 59 -19.56 41.86 -5.31
CA PRO A 59 -20.21 40.55 -5.41
C PRO A 59 -19.34 39.42 -4.84
N ALA A 60 -18.02 39.55 -4.94
CA ALA A 60 -17.04 38.66 -4.35
C ALA A 60 -17.08 38.59 -2.82
N ASP A 61 -17.33 39.71 -2.12
CA ASP A 61 -17.36 39.77 -0.65
C ASP A 61 -18.63 39.12 -0.11
N VAL A 62 -19.77 39.36 -0.77
CA VAL A 62 -21.06 38.72 -0.44
C VAL A 62 -21.01 37.21 -0.71
N GLN A 63 -20.38 36.79 -1.82
CA GLN A 63 -20.15 35.37 -2.11
C GLN A 63 -19.24 34.73 -1.07
N MET A 64 -18.20 35.42 -0.60
CA MET A 64 -17.29 34.91 0.43
C MET A 64 -17.95 34.81 1.82
N GLU A 65 -18.82 35.74 2.17
CA GLU A 65 -19.57 35.73 3.43
C GLU A 65 -20.64 34.63 3.44
N LEU A 66 -21.41 34.50 2.35
CA LEU A 66 -22.40 33.43 2.17
C LEU A 66 -21.75 32.05 2.14
N ARG A 67 -20.52 31.97 1.59
CA ARG A 67 -19.67 30.77 1.63
C ARG A 67 -19.21 30.42 3.05
N HIS A 68 -18.77 31.40 3.84
CA HIS A 68 -18.43 31.17 5.25
C HIS A 68 -19.66 30.74 6.05
N SER A 69 -20.83 31.32 5.78
CA SER A 69 -22.08 30.92 6.42
C SER A 69 -22.52 29.50 6.04
N LEU A 70 -22.35 29.08 4.78
CA LEU A 70 -22.62 27.71 4.35
C LEU A 70 -21.67 26.70 5.00
N LEU A 71 -20.36 27.01 5.06
CA LEU A 71 -19.37 26.16 5.73
C LEU A 71 -19.63 26.09 7.24
N ALA A 72 -20.01 27.21 7.88
CA ALA A 72 -20.38 27.24 9.29
C ALA A 72 -21.69 26.49 9.58
N ALA A 73 -22.67 26.56 8.68
CA ALA A 73 -23.91 25.81 8.78
C ALA A 73 -23.67 24.30 8.63
N LEU A 74 -22.75 23.88 7.76
CA LEU A 74 -22.39 22.47 7.62
C LEU A 74 -21.68 21.90 8.85
N HIS A 75 -20.87 22.71 9.54
CA HIS A 75 -20.35 22.35 10.86
C HIS A 75 -21.44 22.27 11.95
N ALA A 76 -22.63 22.83 11.71
CA ALA A 76 -23.77 22.75 12.64
C ALA A 76 -24.75 21.62 12.28
N VAL A 77 -24.81 21.18 11.02
CA VAL A 77 -25.67 20.09 10.49
C VAL A 77 -24.95 18.73 10.61
N GLU A 78 -24.21 18.51 11.69
CA GLU A 78 -23.31 17.36 11.88
C GLU A 78 -23.99 15.97 11.89
N GLU A 79 -25.33 15.89 11.90
CA GLU A 79 -26.06 14.62 12.07
C GLU A 79 -26.85 14.12 10.84
N ASP A 80 -27.11 14.95 9.82
CA ASP A 80 -27.94 14.55 8.67
C ASP A 80 -27.11 14.31 7.39
N SER A 81 -26.72 13.05 7.18
CA SER A 81 -25.91 12.63 6.03
C SER A 81 -26.57 12.91 4.67
N ASP A 82 -27.91 12.93 4.62
CA ASP A 82 -28.65 13.13 3.38
C ASP A 82 -28.62 14.60 2.96
N VAL A 83 -28.76 15.51 3.93
CA VAL A 83 -28.59 16.95 3.70
C VAL A 83 -27.17 17.26 3.23
N VAL A 84 -26.15 16.70 3.88
CA VAL A 84 -24.75 16.91 3.48
C VAL A 84 -24.50 16.39 2.06
N SER A 85 -25.06 15.24 1.71
CA SER A 85 -24.95 14.65 0.36
C SER A 85 -25.60 15.53 -0.72
N GLN A 86 -26.78 16.09 -0.44
CA GLN A 86 -27.47 17.00 -1.36
C GLN A 86 -26.69 18.31 -1.57
N VAL A 87 -26.10 18.85 -0.50
CA VAL A 87 -25.30 20.06 -0.59
C VAL A 87 -24.03 19.82 -1.43
N LEU A 88 -23.36 18.67 -1.28
CA LEU A 88 -22.21 18.31 -2.13
C LEU A 88 -22.58 18.30 -3.63
N GLU A 89 -23.73 17.74 -3.97
CA GLU A 89 -24.22 17.69 -5.36
C GLU A 89 -24.60 19.09 -5.89
N ALA A 90 -25.26 19.91 -5.07
CA ALA A 90 -25.58 21.29 -5.41
C ALA A 90 -24.31 22.14 -5.61
N CYS A 91 -23.30 21.98 -4.75
CA CYS A 91 -22.02 22.67 -4.88
C CYS A 91 -21.24 22.23 -6.13
N ALA A 92 -21.31 20.95 -6.50
CA ALA A 92 -20.64 20.45 -7.71
C ALA A 92 -21.16 21.12 -8.98
N THR A 93 -22.45 21.48 -9.02
CA THR A 93 -23.11 22.13 -10.16
C THR A 93 -23.07 23.67 -10.09
N SER A 94 -23.13 24.23 -8.88
CA SER A 94 -23.31 25.67 -8.67
C SER A 94 -21.99 26.46 -8.55
N LEU A 95 -20.90 25.82 -8.08
CA LEU A 95 -19.62 26.52 -7.90
C LEU A 95 -18.83 26.53 -9.21
N GLU A 96 -18.57 27.68 -9.82
CA GLU A 96 -17.80 27.71 -11.07
C GLU A 96 -16.30 27.45 -10.85
N ALA A 97 -15.74 27.97 -9.76
CA ALA A 97 -14.31 27.89 -9.46
C ALA A 97 -13.91 26.55 -8.80
N ASP A 98 -12.88 25.90 -9.34
CA ASP A 98 -12.41 24.60 -8.85
C ASP A 98 -11.75 24.68 -7.47
N GLU A 99 -11.04 25.76 -7.14
CA GLU A 99 -10.50 26.00 -5.80
C GLU A 99 -11.61 26.08 -4.75
N GLN A 100 -12.74 26.69 -5.13
CA GLN A 100 -13.87 26.86 -4.22
C GLN A 100 -14.58 25.54 -3.96
N PHE A 101 -14.79 24.76 -5.03
CA PHE A 101 -15.30 23.41 -4.95
C PHE A 101 -14.39 22.51 -4.10
N LEU A 102 -13.06 22.58 -4.29
CA LEU A 102 -12.11 21.78 -3.53
C LEU A 102 -12.14 22.10 -2.04
N GLN A 103 -12.08 23.38 -1.65
CA GLN A 103 -12.14 23.76 -0.24
C GLN A 103 -13.46 23.33 0.40
N PHE A 104 -14.55 23.40 -0.35
CA PHE A 104 -15.85 22.92 0.11
C PHE A 104 -15.87 21.39 0.30
N ALA A 105 -15.45 20.65 -0.72
CA ALA A 105 -15.36 19.20 -0.69
C ALA A 105 -14.45 18.71 0.46
N GLU A 106 -13.30 19.35 0.65
CA GLU A 106 -12.37 19.05 1.74
C GLU A 106 -13.03 19.25 3.11
N THR A 107 -13.69 20.40 3.33
CA THR A 107 -14.36 20.68 4.61
C THR A 107 -15.42 19.63 4.92
N VAL A 108 -16.25 19.26 3.94
CA VAL A 108 -17.31 18.26 4.12
C VAL A 108 -16.72 16.86 4.33
N LEU A 109 -15.70 16.47 3.56
CA LEU A 109 -15.06 15.16 3.68
C LEU A 109 -14.23 15.02 4.96
N THR A 110 -13.77 16.11 5.57
CA THR A 110 -13.14 16.08 6.91
C THR A 110 -14.15 16.13 8.07
N GLY A 111 -15.44 16.33 7.79
CA GLY A 111 -16.49 16.43 8.79
C GLY A 111 -16.77 15.12 9.56
N LYS A 112 -17.79 15.11 10.43
CA LYS A 112 -18.09 13.93 11.28
C LYS A 112 -18.93 12.83 10.60
N ALA A 113 -19.73 13.16 9.58
CA ALA A 113 -20.68 12.24 8.93
C ALA A 113 -20.02 11.11 8.12
N GLU A 114 -19.77 9.95 8.71
CA GLU A 114 -18.94 8.88 8.12
C GLU A 114 -19.49 8.33 6.79
N THR A 115 -20.82 8.20 6.69
CA THR A 115 -21.53 7.70 5.52
C THR A 115 -22.13 8.84 4.73
N LEU A 116 -21.75 8.94 3.45
CA LEU A 116 -22.19 9.97 2.51
C LEU A 116 -22.61 9.32 1.21
N THR A 117 -23.69 9.81 0.61
CA THR A 117 -24.09 9.42 -0.73
C THR A 117 -23.47 10.40 -1.72
N LEU A 118 -22.38 10.00 -2.38
CA LEU A 118 -21.71 10.86 -3.35
C LEU A 118 -22.50 10.90 -4.67
N GLY A 119 -23.07 12.05 -5.00
CA GLY A 119 -23.85 12.25 -6.21
C GLY A 119 -23.03 12.21 -7.51
N SER A 120 -23.71 12.02 -8.64
CA SER A 120 -23.06 11.83 -9.93
C SER A 120 -22.31 13.08 -10.42
N SER A 121 -22.86 14.28 -10.20
CA SER A 121 -22.21 15.52 -10.65
C SER A 121 -20.96 15.79 -9.81
N PHE A 122 -21.04 15.54 -8.51
CA PHE A 122 -19.89 15.59 -7.61
C PHE A 122 -18.76 14.65 -8.08
N LEU A 123 -19.06 13.36 -8.28
CA LEU A 123 -18.08 12.38 -8.70
C LEU A 123 -17.50 12.69 -10.10
N GLN A 124 -18.35 13.11 -11.05
CA GLN A 124 -17.90 13.46 -12.41
C GLN A 124 -16.93 14.64 -12.39
N ARG A 125 -17.21 15.67 -11.59
CA ARG A 125 -16.33 16.82 -11.45
C ARG A 125 -15.03 16.45 -10.75
N LEU A 126 -15.13 15.67 -9.67
CA LEU A 126 -13.97 15.27 -8.86
C LEU A 126 -12.98 14.41 -9.65
N PHE A 127 -13.49 13.47 -10.46
CA PHE A 127 -12.68 12.56 -11.28
C PHE A 127 -12.43 13.06 -12.72
N ASP A 128 -12.74 14.34 -13.02
CA ASP A 128 -12.41 14.93 -14.31
C ASP A 128 -10.89 14.99 -14.49
N ARG A 129 -10.38 14.18 -15.44
CA ARG A 129 -8.95 14.05 -15.75
C ARG A 129 -8.29 15.37 -16.16
N ARG A 130 -9.07 16.32 -16.69
CA ARG A 130 -8.54 17.64 -17.09
C ARG A 130 -8.22 18.50 -15.88
N ARG A 131 -8.94 18.32 -14.77
CA ARG A 131 -8.90 19.17 -13.59
C ARG A 131 -8.07 18.56 -12.45
N ARG A 132 -7.96 17.23 -12.39
CA ARG A 132 -7.20 16.48 -11.35
C ARG A 132 -7.57 16.88 -9.91
N LEU A 133 -8.84 17.19 -9.68
CA LEU A 133 -9.33 17.67 -8.38
C LEU A 133 -9.19 16.60 -7.29
N PHE A 134 -9.41 15.33 -7.64
CA PHE A 134 -9.22 14.23 -6.70
C PHE A 134 -7.80 14.17 -6.12
N ASP A 135 -6.77 14.43 -6.93
CA ASP A 135 -5.37 14.38 -6.50
C ASP A 135 -5.00 15.56 -5.59
N ALA A 136 -5.76 16.65 -5.65
CA ALA A 136 -5.57 17.84 -4.82
C ALA A 136 -6.21 17.72 -3.42
N LEU A 137 -7.05 16.70 -3.19
CA LEU A 137 -7.63 16.43 -1.87
C LEU A 137 -6.59 15.88 -0.89
N THR A 138 -6.80 16.12 0.40
CA THR A 138 -6.00 15.45 1.43
C THR A 138 -6.18 13.93 1.35
N LEU A 139 -5.21 13.18 1.88
CA LEU A 139 -5.28 11.72 1.86
C LEU A 139 -6.47 11.19 2.68
N GLU A 140 -6.82 11.84 3.78
CA GLU A 140 -8.01 11.52 4.58
C GLU A 140 -9.30 11.68 3.77
N SER A 141 -9.46 12.81 3.09
CA SER A 141 -10.61 13.07 2.22
C SER A 141 -10.70 12.07 1.06
N ARG A 142 -9.57 11.67 0.48
CA ARG A 142 -9.51 10.62 -0.54
C ARG A 142 -9.98 9.26 0.00
N VAL A 143 -9.54 8.87 1.19
CA VAL A 143 -9.99 7.63 1.85
C VAL A 143 -11.50 7.64 2.05
N ARG A 144 -12.07 8.78 2.45
CA ARG A 144 -13.52 8.91 2.64
C ARG A 144 -14.30 8.84 1.32
N VAL A 145 -13.77 9.40 0.25
CA VAL A 145 -14.34 9.24 -1.10
C VAL A 145 -14.33 7.76 -1.49
N TRP A 146 -13.21 7.06 -1.30
CA TRP A 146 -13.13 5.62 -1.57
C TRP A 146 -14.09 4.79 -0.71
N ALA A 147 -14.26 5.14 0.57
CA ALA A 147 -15.19 4.49 1.46
C ALA A 147 -16.65 4.68 1.02
N ASN A 148 -17.00 5.84 0.48
CA ASN A 148 -18.37 6.16 0.04
C ASN A 148 -18.61 5.87 -1.45
N HIS A 149 -17.57 5.52 -2.21
CA HIS A 149 -17.66 5.16 -3.62
C HIS A 149 -16.70 4.00 -3.96
N LEU A 150 -17.13 2.78 -3.63
CA LEU A 150 -16.38 1.54 -3.84
C LEU A 150 -15.85 1.30 -5.26
N PRO A 151 -16.54 1.70 -6.35
CA PRO A 151 -15.99 1.58 -7.70
C PRO A 151 -14.67 2.35 -7.87
N SER A 152 -14.56 3.56 -7.29
CA SER A 152 -13.30 4.31 -7.32
C SER A 152 -12.21 3.68 -6.47
N TRP A 153 -12.57 3.06 -5.34
CA TRP A 153 -11.61 2.28 -4.54
C TRP A 153 -11.03 1.11 -5.32
N ARG A 154 -11.89 0.29 -5.94
CA ARG A 154 -11.46 -0.84 -6.80
C ARG A 154 -10.56 -0.38 -7.93
N LEU A 155 -10.91 0.73 -8.59
CA LEU A 155 -10.10 1.32 -9.67
C LEU A 155 -8.72 1.78 -9.15
N GLN A 156 -8.68 2.36 -7.95
CA GLN A 156 -7.43 2.79 -7.33
C GLN A 156 -6.52 1.60 -6.99
N VAL A 157 -7.07 0.55 -6.37
CA VAL A 157 -6.33 -0.69 -6.09
C VAL A 157 -5.75 -1.28 -7.38
N GLN A 158 -6.55 -1.33 -8.45
CA GLN A 158 -6.08 -1.79 -9.76
C GLN A 158 -4.96 -0.89 -10.33
N THR A 159 -5.07 0.43 -10.15
CA THR A 159 -4.06 1.39 -10.61
C THR A 159 -2.73 1.15 -9.90
N TRP A 160 -2.74 1.03 -8.57
CA TRP A 160 -1.54 0.72 -7.80
C TRP A 160 -0.95 -0.65 -8.14
N ALA A 161 -1.79 -1.66 -8.37
CA ALA A 161 -1.32 -2.98 -8.82
C ALA A 161 -0.58 -2.88 -10.17
N LEU A 162 -1.14 -2.15 -11.15
CA LEU A 162 -0.50 -1.95 -12.45
C LEU A 162 0.79 -1.14 -12.35
N GLU A 163 0.82 -0.08 -11.54
CA GLU A 163 2.03 0.73 -11.32
C GLU A 163 3.15 -0.08 -10.67
N THR A 164 2.80 -0.91 -9.69
CA THR A 164 3.71 -1.82 -8.99
C THR A 164 4.35 -2.82 -9.95
N GLN A 165 3.62 -3.28 -10.97
CA GLN A 165 4.14 -4.16 -12.03
C GLN A 165 4.94 -3.40 -13.11
N ARG A 166 4.60 -2.14 -13.39
CA ARG A 166 5.31 -1.30 -14.38
C ARG A 166 6.68 -0.84 -13.90
N ALA A 167 6.85 -0.66 -12.60
CA ALA A 167 8.10 -0.21 -11.99
C ALA A 167 8.51 -1.17 -10.85
N PRO A 168 8.97 -2.40 -11.18
CA PRO A 168 9.19 -3.46 -10.20
C PRO A 168 10.28 -3.15 -9.18
N PHE A 169 11.30 -2.39 -9.58
CA PHE A 169 12.37 -1.96 -8.68
C PHE A 169 12.03 -0.69 -7.89
N LYS A 170 10.90 -0.04 -8.19
CA LYS A 170 10.46 1.14 -7.43
C LYS A 170 9.88 0.67 -6.09
N PRO A 171 10.29 1.26 -4.96
CA PRO A 171 9.81 0.85 -3.66
C PRO A 171 8.31 1.10 -3.49
N ILE A 172 7.60 0.25 -2.72
CA ILE A 172 6.13 0.33 -2.60
C ILE A 172 5.64 1.67 -2.05
N ARG A 173 6.43 2.31 -1.15
CA ARG A 173 6.14 3.64 -0.60
C ARG A 173 6.10 4.75 -1.66
N ALA A 174 6.68 4.53 -2.83
CA ALA A 174 6.69 5.49 -3.93
C ALA A 174 5.65 5.15 -5.01
N VAL A 175 4.89 4.06 -4.83
CA VAL A 175 3.68 3.75 -5.59
C VAL A 175 2.46 4.28 -4.86
N LEU A 176 2.42 4.14 -3.54
CA LEU A 176 1.35 4.65 -2.71
C LEU A 176 1.50 6.17 -2.46
N PRO A 177 0.40 6.89 -2.16
CA PRO A 177 0.45 8.30 -1.82
C PRO A 177 1.36 8.57 -0.61
N GLU A 178 2.01 9.73 -0.60
CA GLU A 178 2.76 10.22 0.57
C GLU A 178 1.87 10.24 1.82
N GLY A 179 2.42 9.84 2.96
CA GLY A 179 1.67 9.71 4.22
C GLY A 179 0.91 8.39 4.41
N TRP A 180 0.84 7.50 3.40
CA TRP A 180 0.18 6.18 3.56
C TRP A 180 0.89 5.26 4.57
N MET A 181 2.22 5.38 4.65
CA MET A 181 3.11 4.46 5.37
C MET A 181 3.81 5.09 6.57
N ASP A 182 3.53 6.36 6.91
CA ASP A 182 4.19 7.06 8.02
C ASP A 182 3.61 6.59 9.35
N SER A 183 4.28 5.62 9.98
CA SER A 183 3.97 5.11 11.31
C SER A 183 4.94 5.58 12.40
N ASP A 184 5.96 6.38 12.06
CA ASP A 184 7.06 6.74 12.97
C ASP A 184 6.84 8.04 13.77
N SER A 185 5.74 8.76 13.57
CA SER A 185 5.43 9.95 14.37
C SER A 185 4.62 9.58 15.62
N GLN A 186 5.27 9.58 16.78
CA GLN A 186 4.67 9.49 18.14
C GLN A 186 3.76 10.69 18.52
N VAL A 187 3.25 11.44 17.56
CA VAL A 187 2.37 12.60 17.79
C VAL A 187 0.96 12.20 17.34
N ASP A 188 -0.07 12.63 18.08
CA ASP A 188 -1.53 12.38 17.99
C ASP A 188 -2.19 12.64 16.59
N VAL A 189 -1.53 12.29 15.50
CA VAL A 189 -2.06 12.29 14.14
C VAL A 189 -2.82 10.99 13.95
N VAL A 190 -4.12 11.09 13.64
CA VAL A 190 -4.90 9.95 13.17
C VAL A 190 -4.17 9.36 11.97
N THR A 191 -3.50 8.22 12.18
CA THR A 191 -2.80 7.54 11.10
C THR A 191 -3.81 7.18 10.01
N ILE A 192 -3.43 7.28 8.74
CA ILE A 192 -4.30 6.89 7.61
C ILE A 192 -4.82 5.45 7.77
N ALA A 193 -4.02 4.58 8.39
CA ALA A 193 -4.46 3.24 8.77
C ALA A 193 -5.64 3.25 9.75
N ALA A 194 -5.66 4.14 10.75
CA ALA A 194 -6.81 4.29 11.65
C ALA A 194 -8.07 4.75 10.88
N THR A 195 -7.93 5.72 9.97
CA THR A 195 -9.04 6.17 9.12
C THR A 195 -9.57 5.05 8.22
N CYS A 196 -8.69 4.34 7.53
CA CYS A 196 -9.05 3.21 6.68
C CYS A 196 -9.76 2.09 7.45
N ARG A 197 -9.31 1.78 8.68
CA ARG A 197 -9.90 0.72 9.53
C ARG A 197 -11.30 1.04 10.04
N ARG A 198 -11.70 2.32 10.09
CA ARG A 198 -13.12 2.71 10.36
C ARG A 198 -14.05 2.16 9.28
N TYR A 199 -13.55 1.99 8.06
CA TYR A 199 -14.31 1.55 6.89
C TYR A 199 -13.96 0.09 6.54
N ALA A 200 -14.46 -0.85 7.32
CA ALA A 200 -14.16 -2.29 7.16
C ALA A 200 -14.47 -2.84 5.75
N HIS A 201 -15.42 -2.25 5.02
CA HIS A 201 -15.76 -2.62 3.65
C HIS A 201 -14.67 -2.28 2.63
N LEU A 202 -13.73 -1.35 2.93
CA LEU A 202 -12.54 -1.13 2.10
C LEU A 202 -11.66 -2.38 2.06
N TYR A 203 -11.44 -2.99 3.22
CA TYR A 203 -10.72 -4.26 3.34
C TYR A 203 -11.49 -5.39 2.66
N VAL A 204 -12.82 -5.48 2.86
CA VAL A 204 -13.63 -6.50 2.16
C VAL A 204 -13.51 -6.38 0.64
N THR A 205 -13.57 -5.16 0.13
CA THR A 205 -13.43 -4.88 -1.30
C THR A 205 -12.03 -5.19 -1.82
N LEU A 206 -10.98 -4.93 -1.03
CA LEU A 206 -9.61 -5.31 -1.36
C LEU A 206 -9.48 -6.84 -1.51
N ILE A 207 -9.99 -7.61 -0.54
CA ILE A 207 -9.91 -9.08 -0.58
C ILE A 207 -10.73 -9.66 -1.73
N ASP A 208 -11.93 -9.12 -1.99
CA ASP A 208 -12.73 -9.53 -3.16
C ASP A 208 -12.02 -9.21 -4.48
N TRP A 209 -11.38 -8.04 -4.58
CA TRP A 209 -10.55 -7.70 -5.74
C TRP A 209 -9.38 -8.68 -5.89
N CYS A 210 -8.67 -9.00 -4.81
CA CYS A 210 -7.59 -9.98 -4.82
C CYS A 210 -8.06 -11.36 -5.31
N ARG A 211 -9.23 -11.82 -4.83
CA ARG A 211 -9.83 -13.09 -5.24
C ARG A 211 -10.16 -13.11 -6.73
N CYS A 212 -10.74 -12.03 -7.25
CA CYS A 212 -11.09 -11.92 -8.67
C CYS A 212 -9.87 -11.82 -9.59
N ASN A 213 -8.69 -11.51 -9.02
CA ASN A 213 -7.44 -11.29 -9.74
C ASN A 213 -6.33 -12.20 -9.22
N VAL A 214 -6.66 -13.36 -8.65
CA VAL A 214 -5.73 -14.23 -7.93
C VAL A 214 -4.51 -14.63 -8.78
N ASP A 215 -4.70 -14.82 -10.09
CA ASP A 215 -3.64 -15.15 -11.04
C ASP A 215 -2.59 -14.02 -11.19
N LEU A 216 -3.00 -12.77 -10.94
CA LEU A 216 -2.13 -11.59 -10.98
C LEU A 216 -1.36 -11.38 -9.68
N LEU A 217 -1.64 -12.16 -8.63
CA LEU A 217 -1.03 -12.03 -7.32
C LEU A 217 0.19 -12.94 -7.10
N SER A 218 0.62 -13.64 -8.14
CA SER A 218 1.75 -14.59 -8.11
C SER A 218 3.12 -13.93 -7.92
N SER A 219 3.26 -12.63 -8.19
CA SER A 219 4.54 -11.92 -8.06
C SER A 219 4.82 -11.44 -6.64
N CYS A 220 6.10 -11.37 -6.29
CA CYS A 220 6.58 -10.75 -5.05
C CYS A 220 6.05 -9.31 -4.86
N ARG A 221 5.96 -8.54 -5.96
CA ARG A 221 5.42 -7.17 -5.98
C ARG A 221 3.96 -7.08 -5.58
N SER A 222 3.15 -8.05 -6.02
CA SER A 222 1.73 -8.11 -5.64
C SER A 222 1.60 -8.37 -4.13
N MET A 223 2.46 -9.21 -3.57
CA MET A 223 2.49 -9.50 -2.13
C MET A 223 2.83 -8.26 -1.29
N GLU A 224 3.83 -7.47 -1.70
CA GLU A 224 4.16 -6.21 -1.02
C GLU A 224 2.96 -5.24 -0.99
N LEU A 225 2.29 -5.06 -2.14
CA LEU A 225 1.12 -4.20 -2.24
C LEU A 225 -0.03 -4.70 -1.36
N VAL A 226 -0.37 -5.99 -1.46
CA VAL A 226 -1.46 -6.61 -0.70
C VAL A 226 -1.18 -6.54 0.80
N SER A 227 0.06 -6.81 1.23
CA SER A 227 0.44 -6.71 2.65
C SER A 227 0.27 -5.30 3.18
N VAL A 228 0.73 -4.29 2.43
CA VAL A 228 0.61 -2.89 2.84
C VAL A 228 -0.85 -2.44 2.90
N LEU A 229 -1.63 -2.69 1.84
CA LEU A 229 -3.03 -2.29 1.77
C LEU A 229 -3.88 -3.06 2.81
N SER A 230 -3.61 -4.34 3.03
CA SER A 230 -4.26 -5.11 4.09
C SER A 230 -3.92 -4.51 5.45
N ARG A 231 -2.66 -4.28 5.79
CA ARG A 231 -2.28 -3.72 7.10
C ARG A 231 -2.95 -2.38 7.40
N SER A 232 -3.16 -1.56 6.37
CA SER A 232 -3.80 -0.24 6.50
C SER A 232 -5.33 -0.31 6.55
N THR A 233 -5.98 -1.29 5.93
CA THR A 233 -7.45 -1.38 5.87
C THR A 233 -8.06 -2.45 6.81
N ARG A 234 -7.27 -3.44 7.23
CA ARG A 234 -7.74 -4.62 7.95
C ARG A 234 -8.23 -4.27 9.36
N PRO A 235 -9.50 -4.56 9.69
CA PRO A 235 -10.01 -4.39 11.04
C PRO A 235 -9.44 -5.45 12.00
N GLU A 236 -9.57 -5.21 13.30
CA GLU A 236 -9.25 -6.23 14.31
C GLU A 236 -10.13 -7.48 14.09
N ASN A 237 -9.56 -8.68 14.23
CA ASN A 237 -10.23 -9.98 14.01
C ASN A 237 -10.75 -10.27 12.58
N ALA A 238 -10.24 -9.57 11.57
CA ALA A 238 -10.70 -9.72 10.17
C ALA A 238 -10.61 -11.14 9.57
N GLY A 239 -9.84 -12.05 10.18
CA GLY A 239 -9.79 -13.46 9.76
C GLY A 239 -11.16 -14.16 9.82
N ARG A 240 -12.04 -13.73 10.74
CA ARG A 240 -13.41 -14.28 10.86
C ARG A 240 -14.33 -13.87 9.71
N LEU A 241 -14.09 -12.72 9.06
CA LEU A 241 -14.95 -12.18 8.00
C LEU A 241 -15.00 -13.09 6.76
N PHE A 242 -13.95 -13.88 6.54
CA PHE A 242 -13.82 -14.77 5.39
C PHE A 242 -13.78 -16.24 5.76
N ASN A 243 -14.18 -16.59 7.00
CA ASN A 243 -14.09 -17.94 7.55
C ASN A 243 -12.68 -18.55 7.42
N ARG A 244 -11.63 -17.73 7.46
CA ARG A 244 -10.24 -18.20 7.42
C ARG A 244 -9.93 -18.94 8.71
N GLN A 245 -9.63 -20.23 8.59
CA GLN A 245 -9.29 -21.11 9.69
C GLN A 245 -7.78 -21.15 9.94
N LEU A 246 -6.96 -21.00 8.91
CA LEU A 246 -5.50 -21.11 9.02
C LEU A 246 -4.88 -19.94 9.77
N LEU A 247 -5.26 -18.71 9.40
CA LEU A 247 -4.54 -17.50 9.80
C LEU A 247 -5.22 -16.71 10.93
N SER A 248 -6.43 -17.10 11.31
CA SER A 248 -7.16 -16.47 12.42
C SER A 248 -6.61 -16.86 13.80
N GLN A 249 -5.75 -17.88 13.89
CA GLN A 249 -5.24 -18.44 15.14
C GLN A 249 -3.73 -18.20 15.37
N VAL A 250 -3.05 -17.58 14.41
CA VAL A 250 -1.59 -17.53 14.35
C VAL A 250 -1.12 -16.09 14.52
N GLU A 251 -1.04 -15.61 15.76
CA GLU A 251 -0.33 -14.38 16.09
C GLU A 251 1.17 -14.70 16.25
N LEU A 252 1.93 -14.71 15.15
CA LEU A 252 3.34 -15.14 15.17
C LEU A 252 4.28 -14.18 15.91
N MET A 253 3.89 -12.91 16.02
CA MET A 253 4.72 -11.87 16.63
C MET A 253 4.90 -12.14 18.14
N ASN A 254 6.16 -12.09 18.61
CA ASN A 254 6.59 -12.24 20.00
C ASN A 254 6.44 -13.62 20.66
N ARG A 255 6.25 -14.69 19.89
CA ARG A 255 6.17 -16.07 20.43
C ARG A 255 7.54 -16.69 20.69
N SER A 256 7.64 -17.56 21.70
CA SER A 256 8.83 -18.40 21.93
C SER A 256 8.97 -19.48 20.84
N ASN A 257 10.16 -20.04 20.65
CA ASN A 257 10.42 -21.04 19.60
C ASN A 257 9.38 -22.19 19.63
N GLY A 258 9.13 -22.80 20.80
CA GLY A 258 8.13 -23.87 20.94
C GLY A 258 6.66 -23.46 20.72
N GLN A 259 6.34 -22.17 20.63
CA GLN A 259 5.02 -21.68 20.22
C GLN A 259 4.95 -21.42 18.70
N ARG A 260 6.08 -21.04 18.07
CA ARG A 260 6.20 -20.94 16.62
C ARG A 260 6.16 -22.32 15.96
N GLU A 261 6.83 -23.29 16.57
CA GLU A 261 6.82 -24.69 16.11
C GLU A 261 5.39 -25.23 16.04
N ARG A 262 4.63 -25.10 17.13
CA ARG A 262 3.21 -25.50 17.18
C ARG A 262 2.34 -24.75 16.17
N ALA A 263 2.67 -23.49 15.88
CA ALA A 263 1.97 -22.71 14.88
C ALA A 263 2.24 -23.24 13.46
N PHE A 264 3.48 -23.53 13.10
CA PHE A 264 3.82 -24.09 11.79
C PHE A 264 3.37 -25.54 11.61
N ASP A 265 3.39 -26.36 12.67
CA ASP A 265 2.78 -27.68 12.66
C ASP A 265 1.26 -27.61 12.42
N PHE A 266 0.58 -26.66 13.08
CA PHE A 266 -0.84 -26.41 12.87
C PHE A 266 -1.12 -25.94 11.43
N LEU A 267 -0.30 -25.02 10.90
CA LEU A 267 -0.42 -24.55 9.53
C LEU A 267 -0.23 -25.72 8.55
N GLY A 268 0.86 -26.47 8.66
CA GLY A 268 1.18 -27.61 7.78
C GLY A 268 0.03 -28.62 7.68
N ARG A 269 -0.50 -29.08 8.82
CA ARG A 269 -1.62 -30.05 8.85
C ARG A 269 -2.91 -29.52 8.23
N ASN A 270 -3.23 -28.24 8.47
CA ASN A 270 -4.43 -27.65 7.90
C ASN A 270 -4.28 -27.38 6.40
N LEU A 271 -3.06 -27.09 5.93
CA LEU A 271 -2.75 -26.91 4.52
C LEU A 271 -2.79 -28.23 3.77
N GLU A 272 -2.29 -29.33 4.36
CA GLU A 272 -2.43 -30.69 3.81
C GLU A 272 -3.91 -31.09 3.67
N ARG A 273 -4.72 -30.78 4.68
CA ARG A 273 -6.18 -30.97 4.63
C ARG A 273 -6.84 -30.13 3.52
N LEU A 274 -6.41 -28.89 3.33
CA LEU A 274 -6.94 -28.00 2.28
C LEU A 274 -6.46 -28.38 0.88
N GLN A 275 -5.24 -28.89 0.76
CA GLN A 275 -4.67 -29.36 -0.49
C GLN A 275 -5.34 -30.65 -0.95
N SER A 276 -5.65 -31.56 -0.03
CA SER A 276 -6.40 -32.79 -0.33
C SER A 276 -7.87 -32.52 -0.69
N SER A 277 -8.44 -31.38 -0.28
CA SER A 277 -9.79 -30.92 -0.66
C SER A 277 -9.82 -29.99 -1.88
N ARG A 278 -8.68 -29.76 -2.56
CA ARG A 278 -8.55 -28.77 -3.64
C ARG A 278 -9.42 -29.14 -4.85
N SER A 279 -10.52 -28.41 -5.03
CA SER A 279 -11.15 -28.22 -6.35
C SER A 279 -10.84 -26.80 -6.84
N ALA A 280 -10.63 -26.59 -8.14
CA ALA A 280 -10.34 -25.27 -8.70
C ALA A 280 -11.46 -24.23 -8.46
N SER A 281 -12.66 -24.70 -8.08
CA SER A 281 -13.82 -23.89 -7.70
C SER A 281 -13.90 -23.57 -6.20
N ASP A 282 -12.97 -24.04 -5.36
CA ASP A 282 -13.05 -23.85 -3.92
C ASP A 282 -12.64 -22.42 -3.53
N ILE A 283 -13.65 -21.61 -3.20
CA ILE A 283 -13.51 -20.22 -2.76
C ILE A 283 -12.82 -20.14 -1.40
N ALA A 284 -12.97 -21.15 -0.53
CA ALA A 284 -12.38 -21.13 0.81
C ALA A 284 -10.84 -21.16 0.74
N TRP A 285 -10.31 -21.96 -0.18
CA TRP A 285 -8.87 -22.04 -0.49
C TRP A 285 -8.27 -20.68 -0.88
N GLN A 286 -8.94 -19.94 -1.78
CA GLN A 286 -8.43 -18.67 -2.30
C GLN A 286 -8.29 -17.63 -1.18
N TYR A 287 -9.25 -17.60 -0.25
CA TYR A 287 -9.18 -16.68 0.89
C TYR A 287 -8.04 -16.99 1.84
N GLU A 288 -7.70 -18.26 2.06
CA GLU A 288 -6.57 -18.64 2.89
C GLU A 288 -5.24 -18.25 2.25
N TRP A 289 -5.09 -18.50 0.94
CA TRP A 289 -3.90 -18.09 0.20
C TRP A 289 -3.71 -16.57 0.21
N ILE A 290 -4.79 -15.80 -0.01
CA ILE A 290 -4.75 -14.32 0.11
C ILE A 290 -4.33 -13.93 1.53
N GLY A 291 -4.81 -14.62 2.56
CA GLY A 291 -4.40 -14.33 3.92
C GLY A 291 -2.88 -14.50 4.14
N VAL A 292 -2.23 -15.46 3.46
CA VAL A 292 -0.77 -15.64 3.53
C VAL A 292 -0.08 -14.48 2.81
N LEU A 293 -0.59 -14.03 1.66
CA LEU A 293 -0.06 -12.85 0.95
C LEU A 293 -0.11 -11.56 1.78
N GLU A 294 -1.13 -11.42 2.62
CA GLU A 294 -1.24 -10.27 3.52
C GLU A 294 -0.13 -10.25 4.58
N GLN A 295 0.47 -11.41 4.87
CA GLN A 295 1.47 -11.62 5.92
C GLN A 295 2.76 -12.25 5.36
N PRO A 296 3.50 -11.54 4.48
CA PRO A 296 4.75 -12.03 3.91
C PRO A 296 5.78 -12.45 4.97
N GLN A 297 5.70 -11.86 6.17
CA GLN A 297 6.55 -12.21 7.31
C GLN A 297 6.49 -13.70 7.65
N MET A 298 5.35 -14.37 7.45
CA MET A 298 5.21 -15.81 7.69
C MET A 298 6.14 -16.65 6.82
N LEU A 299 6.34 -16.22 5.56
CA LEU A 299 7.23 -16.91 4.63
C LEU A 299 8.68 -16.79 5.10
N HIS A 300 9.10 -15.59 5.53
CA HIS A 300 10.44 -15.37 6.07
C HIS A 300 10.67 -16.16 7.37
N GLU A 301 9.68 -16.20 8.27
CA GLU A 301 9.77 -16.99 9.50
C GLU A 301 9.86 -18.50 9.23
N ALA A 302 9.12 -19.00 8.24
CA ALA A 302 9.23 -20.39 7.82
C ALA A 302 10.62 -20.70 7.24
N LEU A 303 11.18 -19.79 6.43
CA LEU A 303 12.56 -19.92 5.93
C LEU A 303 13.58 -19.92 7.07
N GLU A 304 13.39 -19.06 8.09
CA GLU A 304 14.26 -19.03 9.26
C GLU A 304 14.26 -20.35 10.02
N ILE A 305 13.10 -20.99 10.17
CA ILE A 305 12.97 -22.33 10.77
C ILE A 305 13.69 -23.38 9.91
N VAL A 306 13.42 -23.40 8.60
CA VAL A 306 13.98 -24.38 7.67
C VAL A 306 15.52 -24.34 7.65
N PHE A 307 16.11 -23.16 7.82
CA PHE A 307 17.57 -22.96 7.86
C PHE A 307 18.13 -22.77 9.28
N SER A 308 17.36 -23.03 10.34
CA SER A 308 17.83 -22.84 11.72
C SER A 308 18.95 -23.83 12.07
N ILE A 309 20.08 -23.32 12.58
CA ILE A 309 21.22 -24.11 13.03
C ILE A 309 20.89 -24.86 14.33
N GLU A 310 20.03 -24.29 15.18
CA GLU A 310 19.61 -24.88 16.46
C GLU A 310 18.72 -26.12 16.27
N ALA A 311 18.00 -26.20 15.14
CA ALA A 311 17.14 -27.32 14.75
C ALA A 311 17.92 -28.54 14.20
N ALA A 312 19.19 -28.70 14.58
CA ALA A 312 20.04 -29.83 14.18
C ALA A 312 19.80 -31.08 15.04
N SER A 313 18.89 -31.03 16.00
CA SER A 313 18.49 -32.21 16.78
C SER A 313 17.39 -32.99 16.04
N ASP A 314 17.39 -34.33 16.12
CA ASP A 314 16.34 -35.19 15.53
C ASP A 314 14.91 -34.82 16.00
N LYS A 315 14.79 -34.07 17.11
CA LYS A 315 13.52 -33.63 17.67
C LYS A 315 12.89 -32.45 16.92
N ASP A 316 13.69 -31.69 16.18
CA ASP A 316 13.24 -30.47 15.49
C ASP A 316 12.94 -30.71 14.00
N GLN A 317 13.27 -31.90 13.49
CA GLN A 317 13.00 -32.35 12.12
C GLN A 317 11.51 -32.26 11.73
N PRO A 318 10.52 -32.59 12.60
CA PRO A 318 9.11 -32.43 12.25
C PRO A 318 8.73 -30.98 11.94
N VAL A 319 9.27 -30.02 12.68
CA VAL A 319 8.98 -28.59 12.49
C VAL A 319 9.57 -28.08 11.17
N VAL A 320 10.80 -28.48 10.87
CA VAL A 320 11.45 -28.16 9.59
C VAL A 320 10.62 -28.71 8.42
N CYS A 321 10.11 -29.94 8.54
CA CYS A 321 9.20 -30.52 7.56
C CYS A 321 7.88 -29.74 7.44
N SER A 322 7.24 -29.36 8.55
CA SER A 322 6.01 -28.56 8.54
C SER A 322 6.20 -27.18 7.90
N ALA A 323 7.31 -26.50 8.20
CA ALA A 323 7.65 -25.21 7.60
C ALA A 323 7.96 -25.35 6.10
N ALA A 324 8.67 -26.40 5.69
CA ALA A 324 8.92 -26.71 4.29
C ALA A 324 7.62 -27.05 3.53
N GLN A 325 6.69 -27.78 4.16
CA GLN A 325 5.36 -28.05 3.60
C GLN A 325 4.53 -26.78 3.43
N PHE A 326 4.54 -25.88 4.40
CA PHE A 326 3.90 -24.56 4.28
C PHE A 326 4.45 -23.77 3.08
N LEU A 327 5.77 -23.72 2.94
CA LEU A 327 6.40 -23.05 1.80
C LEU A 327 6.09 -23.76 0.48
N GLY A 328 6.16 -25.10 0.46
CA GLY A 328 5.82 -25.91 -0.71
C GLY A 328 4.40 -25.65 -1.20
N TRP A 329 3.45 -25.61 -0.27
CA TRP A 329 2.07 -25.25 -0.54
C TRP A 329 1.94 -23.85 -1.13
N PHE A 330 2.61 -22.86 -0.53
CA PHE A 330 2.54 -21.48 -0.97
C PHE A 330 3.05 -21.31 -2.40
N TYR A 331 4.23 -21.85 -2.69
CA TYR A 331 4.85 -21.75 -4.01
C TYR A 331 4.18 -22.63 -5.07
N SER A 332 3.45 -23.69 -4.68
CA SER A 332 2.64 -24.50 -5.61
C SER A 332 1.51 -23.73 -6.29
N PHE A 333 1.15 -22.54 -5.77
CA PHE A 333 0.19 -21.66 -6.43
C PHE A 333 0.78 -21.01 -7.69
N THR A 334 2.08 -20.76 -7.68
CA THR A 334 2.81 -20.04 -8.73
C THR A 334 3.68 -20.95 -9.59
N SER A 335 3.77 -22.23 -9.22
CA SER A 335 4.61 -23.23 -9.87
C SER A 335 3.76 -24.34 -10.50
N SER A 336 4.32 -25.00 -11.50
CA SER A 336 3.74 -26.22 -12.08
C SER A 336 3.95 -27.46 -11.20
N GLU A 337 4.99 -27.42 -10.39
CA GLU A 337 5.42 -28.46 -9.47
C GLU A 337 4.46 -28.58 -8.28
N SER A 338 4.32 -29.81 -7.77
CA SER A 338 3.48 -30.09 -6.61
C SER A 338 4.07 -29.50 -5.33
N ALA A 339 3.21 -29.23 -4.33
CA ALA A 339 3.67 -28.73 -3.03
C ALA A 339 4.71 -29.65 -2.38
N ASP A 340 4.59 -30.98 -2.57
CA ASP A 340 5.51 -31.97 -2.01
C ASP A 340 6.89 -31.92 -2.68
N GLU A 341 6.93 -31.79 -4.00
CA GLU A 341 8.19 -31.62 -4.75
C GLU A 341 8.90 -30.33 -4.33
N ILE A 342 8.14 -29.26 -4.15
CA ILE A 342 8.70 -27.98 -3.70
C ILE A 342 9.19 -28.07 -2.25
N ALA A 343 8.41 -28.67 -1.35
CA ALA A 343 8.80 -28.88 0.05
C ALA A 343 10.08 -29.74 0.15
N LEU A 344 10.21 -30.76 -0.71
CA LEU A 344 11.43 -31.57 -0.78
C LEU A 344 12.65 -30.74 -1.18
N VAL A 345 12.50 -29.77 -2.09
CA VAL A 345 13.59 -28.84 -2.43
C VAL A 345 14.02 -28.02 -1.21
N PHE A 346 13.06 -27.50 -0.42
CA PHE A 346 13.37 -26.78 0.82
C PHE A 346 14.17 -27.63 1.80
N VAL A 347 13.71 -28.85 2.09
CA VAL A 347 14.38 -29.78 3.02
C VAL A 347 15.75 -30.18 2.51
N THR A 348 15.87 -30.51 1.22
CA THR A 348 17.13 -30.96 0.63
C THR A 348 18.16 -29.84 0.65
N MET A 349 17.83 -28.66 0.11
CA MET A 349 18.77 -27.54 0.05
C MET A 349 19.13 -27.03 1.44
N SER A 350 18.19 -26.98 2.38
CA SER A 350 18.52 -26.59 3.74
C SER A 350 19.43 -27.62 4.41
N SER A 351 19.22 -28.92 4.21
CA SER A 351 20.11 -29.95 4.76
C SER A 351 21.55 -29.86 4.22
N GLU A 352 21.70 -29.45 2.96
CA GLU A 352 23.01 -29.36 2.30
C GLU A 352 23.73 -28.03 2.56
N LEU A 353 23.00 -26.93 2.74
CA LEU A 353 23.57 -25.59 2.94
C LEU A 353 23.63 -25.14 4.41
N ARG A 354 22.73 -25.64 5.26
CA ARG A 354 22.66 -25.25 6.68
C ARG A 354 23.97 -25.61 7.39
N GLY A 355 24.53 -24.64 8.11
CA GLY A 355 25.76 -24.83 8.88
C GLY A 355 27.04 -24.91 8.04
N LEU A 356 26.94 -24.85 6.70
CA LEU A 356 28.11 -24.64 5.86
C LEU A 356 28.58 -23.19 5.96
N ASP A 357 29.90 -23.00 6.10
CA ASP A 357 30.50 -21.72 5.82
C ASP A 357 30.35 -21.36 4.32
N VAL A 358 30.51 -20.08 4.00
CA VAL A 358 30.32 -19.58 2.63
C VAL A 358 31.24 -20.28 1.63
N GLY A 359 32.45 -20.68 2.03
CA GLY A 359 33.40 -21.37 1.15
C GLY A 359 32.97 -22.82 0.82
N ALA A 360 32.45 -23.56 1.79
CA ALA A 360 31.88 -24.88 1.60
C ALA A 360 30.61 -24.82 0.75
N GLY A 361 29.74 -23.85 1.01
CA GLY A 361 28.53 -23.62 0.21
C GLY A 361 28.87 -23.22 -1.23
N ALA A 362 29.85 -22.36 -1.47
CA ALA A 362 30.31 -22.02 -2.83
C ALA A 362 30.84 -23.25 -3.60
N ARG A 363 31.52 -24.19 -2.92
CA ARG A 363 31.94 -25.47 -3.53
C ARG A 363 30.77 -26.41 -3.79
N TRP A 364 29.76 -26.43 -2.94
CA TRP A 364 28.52 -27.15 -3.20
C TRP A 364 27.79 -26.56 -4.41
N LEU A 365 27.60 -25.24 -4.45
CA LEU A 365 26.95 -24.54 -5.57
C LEU A 365 27.59 -24.86 -6.92
N ARG A 366 28.92 -24.93 -6.99
CA ARG A 366 29.65 -25.31 -8.20
C ARG A 366 29.34 -26.72 -8.69
N ARG A 367 29.13 -27.66 -7.78
CA ARG A 367 28.84 -29.07 -8.08
C ARG A 367 27.36 -29.26 -8.45
N SER A 368 26.46 -28.54 -7.79
CA SER A 368 25.01 -28.71 -7.93
C SER A 368 24.36 -27.80 -8.98
N ARG A 369 25.14 -27.07 -9.80
CA ARG A 369 24.61 -26.13 -10.81
C ARG A 369 23.59 -26.77 -11.76
N ALA A 370 23.77 -28.05 -12.09
CA ALA A 370 22.88 -28.77 -13.01
C ALA A 370 21.46 -28.94 -12.43
N ASP A 371 21.32 -29.00 -11.11
CA ASP A 371 20.06 -29.30 -10.42
C ASP A 371 19.11 -28.09 -10.40
N PHE A 372 19.59 -26.91 -10.82
CA PHE A 372 18.80 -25.67 -10.88
C PHE A 372 17.93 -25.58 -12.14
N GLY A 373 17.90 -26.62 -12.98
CA GLY A 373 17.05 -26.67 -14.17
C GLY A 373 15.54 -26.66 -13.88
N ALA A 374 15.13 -27.14 -12.70
CA ALA A 374 13.75 -27.07 -12.21
C ALA A 374 13.68 -26.13 -11.01
N LEU A 375 12.55 -25.42 -10.85
CA LEU A 375 12.34 -24.47 -9.75
C LEU A 375 13.49 -23.44 -9.61
N THR A 376 14.03 -22.95 -10.73
CA THR A 376 15.26 -22.13 -10.75
C THR A 376 15.18 -20.91 -9.85
N ILE A 377 14.08 -20.12 -9.92
CA ILE A 377 13.91 -18.91 -9.10
C ILE A 377 13.93 -19.29 -7.61
N LEU A 378 13.14 -20.29 -7.23
CA LEU A 378 13.04 -20.76 -5.84
C LEU A 378 14.41 -21.18 -5.30
N ARG A 379 15.12 -22.04 -6.03
CA ARG A 379 16.44 -22.53 -5.62
C ARG A 379 17.45 -21.39 -5.50
N LEU A 380 17.45 -20.44 -6.43
CA LEU A 380 18.32 -19.27 -6.34
C LEU A 380 17.97 -18.37 -5.14
N CYS A 381 16.68 -18.20 -4.83
CA CYS A 381 16.25 -17.45 -3.65
C CYS A 381 16.65 -18.14 -2.34
N LEU A 382 16.66 -19.48 -2.32
CA LEU A 382 17.19 -20.24 -1.17
C LEU A 382 18.70 -20.04 -0.98
N VAL A 383 19.46 -20.00 -2.08
CA VAL A 383 20.90 -19.68 -2.02
C VAL A 383 21.12 -18.26 -1.51
N TRP A 384 20.31 -17.31 -1.97
CA TRP A 384 20.36 -15.93 -1.51
C TRP A 384 20.06 -15.80 -0.02
N PHE A 385 18.99 -16.45 0.44
CA PHE A 385 18.63 -16.53 1.85
C PHE A 385 19.78 -17.10 2.69
N TRP A 386 20.39 -18.20 2.23
CA TRP A 386 21.56 -18.79 2.88
C TRP A 386 22.75 -17.83 2.96
N LEU A 387 23.07 -17.09 1.89
CA LEU A 387 24.16 -16.09 1.89
C LEU A 387 23.92 -15.00 2.94
N LEU A 388 22.70 -14.45 2.98
CA LEU A 388 22.34 -13.40 3.95
C LEU A 388 22.36 -13.92 5.39
N LYS A 389 21.86 -15.14 5.62
CA LYS A 389 21.96 -15.80 6.92
C LYS A 389 23.40 -16.08 7.32
N GLY A 390 24.26 -16.43 6.36
CA GLY A 390 25.70 -16.57 6.54
C GLY A 390 26.32 -15.30 7.13
N ILE A 391 26.04 -14.13 6.53
CA ILE A 391 26.49 -12.83 7.04
C ILE A 391 26.03 -12.61 8.49
N GLU A 392 24.75 -12.87 8.81
CA GLU A 392 24.24 -12.70 10.18
C GLU A 392 24.91 -13.62 11.20
N THR A 393 25.19 -14.88 10.83
CA THR A 393 25.85 -15.84 11.71
C THR A 393 27.30 -15.45 12.00
N GLU A 394 27.97 -14.78 11.08
CA GLU A 394 29.33 -14.29 11.27
C GLU A 394 29.42 -13.13 12.24
N LEU A 395 28.45 -12.21 12.18
CA LEU A 395 28.30 -11.14 13.17
C LEU A 395 28.22 -11.71 14.59
N SER A 396 27.66 -12.92 14.73
CA SER A 396 27.50 -13.60 16.02
C SER A 396 28.72 -14.43 16.43
N THR A 397 29.59 -14.84 15.50
CA THR A 397 30.65 -15.84 15.75
C THR A 397 32.08 -15.30 15.57
N SER A 398 32.27 -14.02 15.23
CA SER A 398 33.57 -13.35 15.03
C SER A 398 34.47 -13.99 13.94
N LYS A 399 33.96 -14.94 13.16
CA LYS A 399 34.62 -15.48 11.98
C LYS A 399 34.30 -14.57 10.80
N ARG A 400 35.32 -13.99 10.17
CA ARG A 400 35.14 -13.18 8.95
C ARG A 400 34.92 -14.07 7.73
N GLN A 401 33.87 -13.79 6.98
CA GLN A 401 33.71 -14.25 5.60
C GLN A 401 34.93 -13.81 4.80
N THR A 402 35.35 -14.67 3.88
CA THR A 402 36.27 -14.27 2.84
C THR A 402 35.46 -13.69 1.69
N ILE A 403 35.70 -12.41 1.35
CA ILE A 403 35.11 -11.73 0.18
C ILE A 403 35.22 -12.60 -1.09
N ALA A 404 36.31 -13.36 -1.21
CA ALA A 404 36.51 -14.33 -2.28
C ALA A 404 35.44 -15.45 -2.31
N ALA A 405 35.07 -16.03 -1.17
CA ALA A 405 34.05 -17.08 -1.11
C ALA A 405 32.66 -16.55 -1.46
N THR A 406 32.32 -15.34 -1.00
CA THR A 406 31.07 -14.66 -1.39
C THR A 406 31.05 -14.38 -2.89
N THR A 407 32.17 -13.93 -3.45
CA THR A 407 32.32 -13.72 -4.91
C THR A 407 32.14 -15.02 -5.69
N ASP A 408 32.80 -16.11 -5.29
CA ASP A 408 32.67 -17.45 -5.91
C ASP A 408 31.20 -17.94 -5.90
N ALA A 409 30.47 -17.69 -4.81
CA ALA A 409 29.06 -18.03 -4.69
C ALA A 409 28.21 -17.19 -5.66
N LEU A 410 28.42 -15.87 -5.70
CA LEU A 410 27.70 -14.95 -6.59
C LEU A 410 27.98 -15.22 -8.07
N GLU A 411 29.20 -15.63 -8.44
CA GLU A 411 29.51 -16.08 -9.81
C GLU A 411 28.74 -17.35 -10.17
N SER A 412 28.57 -18.27 -9.21
CA SER A 412 27.76 -19.48 -9.41
C SER A 412 26.28 -19.15 -9.57
N VAL A 413 25.77 -18.22 -8.77
CA VAL A 413 24.40 -17.67 -8.89
C VAL A 413 24.22 -17.01 -10.26
N GLU A 414 25.16 -16.16 -10.70
CA GLU A 414 25.12 -15.50 -12.00
C GLU A 414 25.15 -16.51 -13.17
N TYR A 415 25.98 -17.55 -13.07
CA TYR A 415 26.01 -18.63 -14.06
C TYR A 415 24.66 -19.33 -14.18
N ILE A 416 24.09 -19.74 -13.03
CA ILE A 416 22.79 -20.45 -12.99
C ILE A 416 21.70 -19.55 -13.56
N PHE A 417 21.63 -18.30 -13.08
CA PHE A 417 20.70 -17.29 -13.56
C PHE A 417 20.76 -17.18 -15.09
N ARG A 418 21.95 -16.98 -15.67
CA ARG A 418 22.11 -16.86 -17.13
C ARG A 418 21.77 -18.15 -17.88
N ARG A 419 22.15 -19.31 -17.35
CA ARG A 419 22.00 -20.61 -18.02
C ARG A 419 20.56 -21.09 -18.07
N PHE A 420 19.81 -20.90 -17.00
CA PHE A 420 18.46 -21.43 -16.83
C PHE A 420 17.36 -20.37 -17.00
N THR A 421 17.72 -19.13 -17.38
CA THR A 421 16.73 -18.13 -17.79
C THR A 421 15.95 -18.63 -19.02
N PRO A 422 14.61 -18.71 -18.96
CA PRO A 422 13.79 -19.20 -20.06
C PRO A 422 13.84 -18.23 -21.24
N PRO A 423 14.16 -18.67 -22.48
CA PRO A 423 14.31 -17.76 -23.62
C PRO A 423 13.05 -16.95 -23.95
N ARG A 424 11.87 -17.56 -23.80
CA ARG A 424 10.57 -16.94 -24.14
C ARG A 424 10.00 -16.03 -23.06
N ALA A 425 10.47 -16.18 -21.81
CA ALA A 425 9.99 -15.41 -20.65
C ALA A 425 11.17 -14.77 -19.89
N LYS A 426 12.24 -14.44 -20.62
CA LYS A 426 13.50 -13.96 -20.06
C LYS A 426 13.29 -12.74 -19.16
N ARG A 427 12.65 -11.68 -19.67
CA ARG A 427 12.46 -10.45 -18.90
C ARG A 427 11.59 -10.64 -17.65
N PRO A 428 10.39 -11.26 -17.71
CA PRO A 428 9.61 -11.57 -16.51
C PRO A 428 10.39 -12.38 -15.47
N PHE A 429 11.14 -13.40 -15.91
CA PHE A 429 11.98 -14.22 -15.03
C PHE A 429 13.04 -13.38 -14.32
N GLN A 430 13.76 -12.54 -15.07
CA GLN A 430 14.82 -11.69 -14.51
C GLN A 430 14.26 -10.66 -13.51
N VAL A 431 13.14 -10.03 -13.84
CA VAL A 431 12.47 -9.06 -12.97
C VAL A 431 11.98 -9.71 -11.68
N GLU A 432 11.29 -10.86 -11.77
CA GLU A 432 10.79 -11.58 -10.60
C GLU A 432 11.92 -11.99 -9.68
N PHE A 433 12.98 -12.58 -10.26
CA PHE A 433 14.15 -13.01 -9.50
C PHE A 433 14.79 -11.85 -8.74
N VAL A 434 15.20 -10.78 -9.44
CA VAL A 434 15.87 -9.64 -8.79
C VAL A 434 14.98 -8.98 -7.75
N THR A 435 13.67 -8.88 -8.01
CA THR A 435 12.73 -8.32 -7.05
C THR A 435 12.69 -9.13 -5.75
N GLN A 436 12.60 -10.46 -5.83
CA GLN A 436 12.61 -11.32 -4.65
C GLN A 436 13.88 -11.15 -3.82
N LEU A 437 15.05 -11.00 -4.48
CA LEU A 437 16.32 -10.77 -3.79
C LEU A 437 16.33 -9.45 -3.02
N VAL A 438 15.80 -8.38 -3.63
CA VAL A 438 15.72 -7.05 -3.01
C VAL A 438 14.75 -7.06 -1.83
N VAL A 439 13.59 -7.71 -1.95
CA VAL A 439 12.60 -7.80 -0.87
C VAL A 439 13.12 -8.59 0.33
N GLU A 440 13.84 -9.69 0.09
CA GLU A 440 14.49 -10.44 1.18
C GLU A 440 15.56 -9.60 1.89
N LEU A 441 16.36 -8.86 1.13
CA LEU A 441 17.38 -7.97 1.67
C LEU A 441 16.74 -6.84 2.50
N GLU A 442 15.65 -6.24 2.00
CA GLU A 442 14.84 -5.24 2.71
C GLU A 442 14.31 -5.75 4.05
N TRP A 443 13.74 -6.95 4.03
CA TRP A 443 13.19 -7.57 5.22
C TRP A 443 14.27 -7.79 6.27
N ARG A 444 15.44 -8.33 5.88
CA ARG A 444 16.56 -8.54 6.82
C ARG A 444 17.16 -7.24 7.33
N ALA A 445 17.39 -6.26 6.46
CA ALA A 445 17.92 -4.96 6.88
C ALA A 445 17.00 -4.24 7.88
N THR A 446 15.69 -4.44 7.77
CA THR A 446 14.69 -3.89 8.70
C THR A 446 14.66 -4.64 10.02
N ASN A 447 14.85 -5.97 10.01
CA ASN A 447 14.81 -6.83 11.19
C ASN A 447 16.18 -7.06 11.86
N ALA A 448 17.26 -6.58 11.27
CA ALA A 448 18.60 -6.65 11.84
C ALA A 448 18.62 -5.95 13.22
N ARG A 449 19.28 -6.58 14.20
CA ARG A 449 19.38 -6.03 15.56
C ARG A 449 20.03 -4.65 15.51
N ALA A 450 19.48 -3.70 16.27
CA ALA A 450 19.97 -2.32 16.30
C ALA A 450 21.48 -2.22 16.58
N THR A 451 22.03 -3.13 17.37
CA THR A 451 23.46 -3.17 17.73
C THR A 451 24.38 -3.70 16.63
N THR A 452 23.87 -4.51 15.70
CA THR A 452 24.65 -5.12 14.62
C THR A 452 24.25 -4.61 13.24
N LYS A 453 23.29 -3.69 13.17
CA LYS A 453 22.72 -3.19 11.92
C LYS A 453 23.79 -2.62 11.00
N ASP A 454 24.68 -1.78 11.51
CA ASP A 454 25.72 -1.14 10.69
C ASP A 454 26.70 -2.16 10.09
N VAL A 455 27.13 -3.14 10.89
CA VAL A 455 28.04 -4.20 10.43
C VAL A 455 27.34 -5.16 9.46
N PHE A 456 26.03 -5.41 9.65
CA PHE A 456 25.23 -6.14 8.67
C PHE A 456 25.16 -5.39 7.34
N LEU A 457 24.93 -4.07 7.37
CA LEU A 457 24.87 -3.22 6.17
C LEU A 457 26.21 -3.19 5.41
N GLU A 458 27.34 -3.17 6.13
CA GLU A 458 28.67 -3.35 5.53
C GLU A 458 28.82 -4.75 4.92
N GLY A 459 28.37 -5.79 5.63
CA GLY A 459 28.48 -7.19 5.17
C GLY A 459 27.70 -7.48 3.88
N ILE A 460 26.58 -6.79 3.64
CA ILE A 460 25.77 -6.95 2.42
C ILE A 460 26.25 -6.11 1.24
N GLU A 461 27.23 -5.22 1.40
CA GLU A 461 27.73 -4.35 0.32
C GLU A 461 28.10 -5.13 -0.96
N PRO A 462 28.81 -6.28 -0.90
CA PRO A 462 29.11 -7.07 -2.10
C PRO A 462 27.86 -7.63 -2.80
N LEU A 463 26.80 -7.94 -2.05
CA LEU A 463 25.52 -8.41 -2.60
C LEU A 463 24.78 -7.27 -3.31
N CYS A 464 24.77 -6.07 -2.73
CA CYS A 464 24.20 -4.87 -3.34
C CYS A 464 24.92 -4.52 -4.66
N ALA A 465 26.25 -4.50 -4.65
CA ALA A 465 27.06 -4.25 -5.84
C ALA A 465 26.80 -5.29 -6.95
N TRP A 466 26.59 -6.55 -6.58
CA TRP A 466 26.23 -7.59 -7.53
C TRP A 466 24.81 -7.42 -8.10
N LEU A 467 23.81 -7.03 -7.29
CA LEU A 467 22.47 -6.71 -7.79
C LEU A 467 22.49 -5.56 -8.80
N ASP A 468 23.24 -4.50 -8.51
CA ASP A 468 23.42 -3.37 -9.44
C ASP A 468 24.04 -3.82 -10.76
N LYS A 469 25.06 -4.69 -10.70
CA LYS A 469 25.66 -5.30 -11.90
C LYS A 469 24.61 -6.08 -12.71
N VAL A 470 23.79 -6.91 -12.06
CA VAL A 470 22.76 -7.72 -12.73
C VAL A 470 21.71 -6.84 -13.40
N VAL A 471 21.22 -5.79 -12.73
CA VAL A 471 20.21 -4.91 -13.34
C VAL A 471 20.77 -4.09 -14.50
N ARG A 472 22.04 -3.62 -14.41
CA ARG A 472 22.72 -2.99 -15.55
C ARG A 472 22.83 -3.92 -16.75
N LEU A 473 23.15 -5.20 -16.52
CA LEU A 473 23.18 -6.20 -17.59
C LEU A 473 21.79 -6.40 -18.21
N MET A 474 20.74 -6.49 -17.40
CA MET A 474 19.36 -6.60 -17.88
C MET A 474 18.95 -5.40 -18.76
N GLN A 475 19.33 -4.19 -18.37
CA GLN A 475 19.07 -2.98 -19.16
C GLN A 475 19.83 -2.97 -20.50
N LEU A 476 21.12 -3.35 -20.49
CA LEU A 476 21.92 -3.44 -21.72
C LEU A 476 21.34 -4.46 -22.71
N GLU A 477 20.87 -5.60 -22.21
CA GLU A 477 20.19 -6.62 -23.03
C GLU A 477 18.90 -6.06 -23.66
N GLU A 478 18.12 -5.30 -22.90
CA GLU A 478 16.89 -4.68 -23.39
C GLU A 478 17.17 -3.59 -24.43
N GLN A 479 18.15 -2.72 -24.21
CA GLN A 479 18.58 -1.71 -25.18
C GLN A 479 19.04 -2.34 -26.50
N THR A 480 19.79 -3.44 -26.41
CA THR A 480 20.26 -4.20 -27.58
C THR A 480 19.10 -4.83 -28.35
N ALA A 481 18.07 -5.32 -27.65
CA ALA A 481 16.85 -5.85 -28.28
C ALA A 481 16.04 -4.73 -28.98
N GLN A 482 15.84 -3.60 -28.31
CA GLN A 482 15.11 -2.44 -28.86
C GLN A 482 15.80 -1.84 -30.10
N GLN A 483 17.14 -1.82 -30.15
CA GLN A 483 17.88 -1.37 -31.33
C GLN A 483 17.64 -2.27 -32.56
N LYS A 484 17.40 -3.57 -32.36
CA LYS A 484 17.09 -4.51 -33.44
C LYS A 484 15.64 -4.38 -33.92
N ASP A 485 14.72 -4.00 -33.02
CA ASP A 485 13.27 -3.95 -33.26
C ASP A 485 12.74 -2.52 -33.57
N SER A 486 13.53 -1.68 -34.23
CA SER A 486 13.33 -0.22 -34.48
C SER A 486 12.01 0.26 -35.14
N ARG A 487 10.95 -0.55 -35.19
CA ARG A 487 9.61 -0.15 -35.67
C ARG A 487 8.58 0.16 -34.58
N ASN A 488 8.80 -0.13 -33.29
CA ASN A 488 7.80 0.19 -32.25
C ASN A 488 8.36 1.08 -31.13
N GLY A 489 7.67 2.20 -30.92
CA GLY A 489 8.05 3.29 -30.03
C GLY A 489 8.12 2.91 -28.54
N HIS A 490 9.12 3.55 -27.91
CA HIS A 490 9.39 3.81 -26.49
C HIS A 490 8.55 3.09 -25.42
N ARG A 491 9.24 2.26 -24.61
CA ARG A 491 8.92 2.05 -23.19
C ARG A 491 10.16 2.30 -22.33
N SER A 492 9.95 3.09 -21.28
CA SER A 492 10.94 3.62 -20.34
C SER A 492 11.50 2.55 -19.39
N SER A 493 12.43 1.71 -19.86
CA SER A 493 13.30 0.87 -19.00
C SER A 493 14.55 1.59 -18.48
N VAL A 494 14.75 2.84 -18.93
CA VAL A 494 15.93 3.67 -18.64
C VAL A 494 16.10 3.93 -17.14
N ASN A 495 15.02 3.89 -16.35
CA ASN A 495 15.04 4.21 -14.92
C ASN A 495 15.18 3.02 -13.96
N ASP A 496 15.28 1.78 -14.42
CA ASP A 496 15.31 0.62 -13.51
C ASP A 496 16.50 0.57 -12.56
N VAL A 497 17.71 0.88 -13.03
CA VAL A 497 18.90 1.01 -12.17
C VAL A 497 18.75 2.18 -11.19
N GLN A 498 18.15 3.29 -11.62
CA GLN A 498 17.89 4.41 -10.71
C GLN A 498 16.87 4.03 -9.63
N HIS A 499 15.77 3.35 -10.00
CA HIS A 499 14.78 2.87 -9.05
C HIS A 499 15.38 1.86 -8.07
N LEU A 500 16.22 0.93 -8.56
CA LEU A 500 16.96 0.01 -7.68
C LEU A 500 17.86 0.78 -6.73
N ALA A 501 18.67 1.73 -7.24
CA ALA A 501 19.54 2.55 -6.41
C ALA A 501 18.74 3.32 -5.35
N GLU A 502 17.64 4.00 -5.70
CA GLU A 502 16.76 4.71 -4.76
C GLU A 502 16.11 3.77 -3.72
N ARG A 503 15.84 2.53 -4.12
CA ARG A 503 15.30 1.49 -3.23
C ARG A 503 16.37 1.05 -2.23
N LEU A 504 17.58 0.74 -2.71
CA LEU A 504 18.73 0.30 -1.89
C LEU A 504 19.35 1.44 -1.05
N GLN A 505 19.25 2.70 -1.50
CA GLN A 505 19.93 3.86 -0.91
C GLN A 505 19.51 4.13 0.54
N ARG A 506 18.35 3.62 0.96
CA ARG A 506 17.89 3.71 2.36
C ARG A 506 18.82 3.00 3.34
N TRP A 507 19.69 2.14 2.85
CA TRP A 507 20.58 1.30 3.66
C TRP A 507 22.06 1.55 3.36
N SER A 508 22.39 2.18 2.24
CA SER A 508 23.74 2.69 2.00
C SER A 508 23.92 4.03 2.72
N ARG A 509 24.84 4.08 3.68
CA ARG A 509 25.23 5.33 4.33
C ARG A 509 26.07 6.20 3.42
#